data_AF-A0A6A5U3B7-F1
#
_entry.id   AF-A0A6A5U3B7-F1
#
_cell.length_a   1.000
_cell.length_b   1.000
_cell.length_c   1.000
_cell.angle_alpha   90.00
_cell.angle_beta   90.00
_cell.angle_gamma   90.00
#
_symmetry.space_group_name_H-M   'P 1'
#
loop_
_entity.id
_entity.type
_entity.pdbx_description
1 polymer ?
#
loop_
_entity_poly.entity_id
_entity_poly.type
_entity_poly.pdbx_seq_one_letter_code
_entity_poly.pdbx_strand_id
1 'polypeptide(L)'
;MAEVAGLVIGAISLSALFDSVLNNFDRVQVGREFDKTHQRYVLQLEVLKLRLHRWHDAVNNLIQVGDRAVKEANGSLVKRHLSDIQSLFEKEEELSKPYEVDTSDAEEESKKHWLVKSLQCLSRKHHTSTSSIRNKVRWAIRGKKEFEALVENASVQVSNLERIIPTPEMEHRLNQMRAEDANEIGKQPEANVKDINLLQEIALVVDQKFADMVKVRAVNEWVGNIAEDGGDLYQGEFFSLGYYGTVNTLGGRWERNVVKGEKSRLTQGPSYGFNPFTR
;
A
#
# COMPACT_ATOMS: atom_id res chain seq x y z
N MET A 1 6.62 -14.65 38.21
CA MET A 1 7.40 -13.47 37.77
C MET A 1 7.34 -13.46 36.26
N ALA A 2 6.66 -12.48 35.66
CA ALA A 2 6.62 -12.36 34.21
C ALA A 2 7.95 -11.78 33.74
N GLU A 3 8.73 -12.55 32.97
CA GLU A 3 9.83 -11.96 32.21
C GLU A 3 9.22 -10.93 31.26
N VAL A 4 9.60 -9.67 31.44
CA VAL A 4 9.41 -8.63 30.44
C VAL A 4 10.35 -8.99 29.30
N ALA A 5 9.90 -9.89 28.42
CA ALA A 5 10.53 -10.21 27.16
C ALA A 5 10.31 -9.00 26.22
N GLY A 6 10.99 -7.90 26.53
CA GLY A 6 11.14 -6.79 25.61
C GLY A 6 11.77 -7.30 24.32
N LEU A 7 11.43 -6.66 23.21
CA LEU A 7 11.93 -6.96 21.88
C LEU A 7 13.47 -6.76 21.84
N VAL A 8 14.25 -7.75 22.29
CA VAL A 8 15.67 -7.88 21.91
C VAL A 8 15.73 -8.58 20.55
N ILE A 9 14.93 -8.08 19.59
CA ILE A 9 15.15 -8.36 18.18
C ILE A 9 15.98 -7.19 17.70
N GLY A 10 17.29 -7.40 17.58
CA GLY A 10 18.13 -6.41 16.90
C GLY A 10 17.56 -6.16 15.51
N ALA A 11 17.48 -4.91 15.07
CA ALA A 11 16.88 -4.52 13.79
C ALA A 11 17.34 -5.43 12.62
N ILE A 12 18.60 -5.87 12.64
CA ILE A 12 19.21 -6.77 11.66
C ILE A 12 18.50 -8.14 11.58
N SER A 13 18.11 -8.75 12.71
CA SER A 13 17.44 -10.07 12.70
C SER A 13 15.97 -9.98 12.27
N LEU A 14 15.31 -8.85 12.52
CA LEU A 14 13.97 -8.57 12.00
C LEU A 14 14.01 -8.41 10.47
N SER A 15 14.92 -7.57 9.97
CA SER A 15 15.06 -7.33 8.53
C SER A 15 15.36 -8.61 7.76
N ALA A 16 16.22 -9.49 8.30
CA ALA A 16 16.54 -10.76 7.64
C ALA A 16 15.35 -11.73 7.56
N LEU A 17 14.57 -11.86 8.64
CA LEU A 17 13.35 -12.68 8.64
C LEU A 17 12.29 -12.10 7.70
N PHE A 18 12.15 -10.78 7.71
CA PHE A 18 11.24 -10.07 6.83
C PHE A 18 11.61 -10.26 5.35
N ASP A 19 12.89 -10.10 5.00
CA ASP A 19 13.40 -10.38 3.67
C ASP A 19 13.16 -11.84 3.26
N SER A 20 13.31 -12.79 4.18
CA SER A 20 12.97 -14.20 3.93
C SER A 20 11.49 -14.39 3.57
N VAL A 21 10.59 -13.76 4.32
CA VAL A 21 9.14 -13.78 4.03
C VAL A 21 8.85 -13.16 2.67
N LEU A 22 9.39 -11.98 2.38
CA LEU A 22 9.18 -11.30 1.09
C LEU A 22 9.71 -12.08 -0.10
N ASN A 23 10.83 -12.78 0.07
CA ASN A 23 11.36 -13.67 -0.97
C ASN A 23 10.38 -14.79 -1.35
N ASN A 24 9.47 -15.19 -0.47
CA ASN A 24 8.44 -16.17 -0.83
C ASN A 24 7.39 -15.59 -1.78
N PHE A 25 6.97 -14.33 -1.58
CA PHE A 25 6.06 -13.65 -2.50
C PHE A 25 6.63 -13.58 -3.93
N ASP A 26 7.94 -13.34 -4.07
CA ASP A 26 8.59 -13.24 -5.38
C ASP A 26 8.75 -14.58 -6.11
N ARG A 27 8.57 -15.70 -5.39
CA ARG A 27 8.68 -17.07 -5.92
C ARG A 27 7.33 -17.65 -6.36
N VAL A 28 6.23 -17.11 -5.84
CA VAL A 28 4.87 -17.57 -6.18
C VAL A 28 4.47 -17.04 -7.55
N GLN A 29 4.05 -17.95 -8.42
CA GLN A 29 3.27 -17.65 -9.61
C GLN A 29 1.81 -18.06 -9.39
N VAL A 30 0.89 -17.30 -9.97
CA VAL A 30 -0.52 -17.70 -10.06
C VAL A 30 -0.66 -18.59 -11.30
N GLY A 31 -1.08 -19.84 -11.12
CA GLY A 31 -1.17 -20.80 -12.22
C GLY A 31 -2.13 -20.39 -13.35
N ARG A 32 -1.99 -21.01 -14.53
CA ARG A 32 -2.87 -20.76 -15.69
C ARG A 32 -4.33 -21.18 -15.45
N GLU A 33 -4.56 -22.11 -14.52
CA GLU A 33 -5.90 -22.65 -14.14
C GLU A 33 -6.85 -21.58 -13.53
N PHE A 34 -6.34 -20.37 -13.32
CA PHE A 34 -7.11 -19.23 -12.81
C PHE A 34 -7.82 -18.41 -13.90
N ASP A 35 -7.66 -18.74 -15.19
CA ASP A 35 -8.38 -18.16 -16.34
C ASP A 35 -8.57 -16.63 -16.27
N LYS A 36 -9.76 -16.10 -16.64
CA LYS A 36 -10.12 -14.67 -16.65
C LYS A 36 -9.99 -13.96 -15.29
N THR A 37 -9.76 -14.72 -14.21
CA THR A 37 -9.57 -14.18 -12.85
C THR A 37 -8.11 -14.08 -12.42
N HIS A 38 -7.16 -14.50 -13.27
CA HIS A 38 -5.72 -14.48 -12.98
C HIS A 38 -5.23 -13.13 -12.40
N GLN A 39 -5.63 -12.01 -13.01
CA GLN A 39 -5.26 -10.67 -12.54
C GLN A 39 -5.70 -10.39 -11.10
N ARG A 40 -6.87 -10.90 -10.69
CA ARG A 40 -7.40 -10.70 -9.33
C ARG A 40 -6.49 -11.33 -8.28
N TYR A 41 -6.02 -12.54 -8.55
CA TYR A 41 -5.14 -13.27 -7.64
C TYR A 41 -3.74 -12.64 -7.58
N VAL A 42 -3.19 -12.21 -8.73
CA VAL A 42 -1.93 -11.43 -8.72
C VAL A 42 -2.05 -10.17 -7.87
N LEU A 43 -3.13 -9.40 -8.06
CA LEU A 43 -3.39 -8.19 -7.27
C LEU A 43 -3.60 -8.48 -5.77
N GLN A 44 -4.22 -9.61 -5.40
CA GLN A 44 -4.35 -10.02 -3.99
C GLN A 44 -2.97 -10.22 -3.33
N LEU A 45 -2.04 -10.91 -4.00
CA LEU A 45 -0.68 -11.06 -3.50
C LEU A 45 0.04 -9.72 -3.39
N GLU A 46 -0.08 -8.85 -4.38
CA GLU A 46 0.58 -7.54 -4.37
C GLU A 46 0.03 -6.61 -3.28
N VAL A 47 -1.29 -6.63 -3.02
CA VAL A 47 -1.88 -5.88 -1.90
C VAL A 47 -1.41 -6.43 -0.55
N LEU A 48 -1.37 -7.76 -0.38
CA LEU A 48 -0.88 -8.39 0.84
C LEU A 48 0.60 -8.05 1.08
N LYS A 49 1.41 -8.12 0.02
CA LYS A 49 2.82 -7.75 0.04
C LYS A 49 3.00 -6.29 0.43
N LEU A 50 2.24 -5.37 -0.18
CA LEU A 50 2.25 -3.95 0.16
C LEU A 50 1.86 -3.70 1.63
N ARG A 51 0.82 -4.38 2.13
CA ARG A 51 0.41 -4.28 3.54
C ARG A 51 1.55 -4.69 4.49
N LEU A 52 2.21 -5.81 4.19
CA LEU A 52 3.33 -6.31 4.98
C LEU A 52 4.54 -5.35 4.93
N HIS A 53 4.83 -4.77 3.76
CA HIS A 53 5.83 -3.71 3.60
C HIS A 53 5.54 -2.47 4.44
N ARG A 54 4.30 -1.98 4.45
CA ARG A 54 3.91 -0.84 5.30
C ARG A 54 4.12 -1.13 6.78
N TRP A 55 3.74 -2.32 7.23
CA TRP A 55 3.98 -2.71 8.62
C TRP A 55 5.46 -2.66 8.98
N HIS A 56 6.34 -3.24 8.16
CA HIS A 56 7.77 -3.24 8.43
C HIS A 56 8.39 -1.85 8.42
N ASP A 57 8.03 -1.01 7.44
CA ASP A 57 8.50 0.37 7.38
C ASP A 57 8.02 1.18 8.61
N ALA A 58 6.75 1.03 9.01
CA ALA A 58 6.24 1.65 10.23
C ALA A 58 7.01 1.20 11.50
N VAL A 59 7.28 -0.09 11.65
CA VAL A 59 8.10 -0.61 12.77
C VAL A 59 9.53 -0.07 12.73
N ASN A 60 10.17 -0.06 11.55
CA ASN A 60 11.54 0.48 11.43
C ASN A 60 11.62 1.97 11.77
N ASN A 61 10.63 2.77 11.38
CA ASN A 61 10.54 4.16 11.79
C ASN A 61 10.49 4.28 13.32
N LEU A 62 9.65 3.47 13.99
CA LEU A 62 9.56 3.44 15.46
C LEU A 62 10.86 2.99 16.14
N ILE A 63 11.58 2.01 15.55
CA ILE A 63 12.91 1.60 16.02
C ILE A 63 13.90 2.77 15.94
N GLN A 64 13.92 3.50 14.81
CA GLN A 64 14.85 4.61 14.58
C GLN A 64 14.65 5.77 15.57
N VAL A 65 13.40 6.09 15.90
CA VAL A 65 13.08 7.12 16.90
C VAL A 65 13.17 6.60 18.35
N GLY A 66 13.49 5.31 18.53
CA GLY A 66 13.71 4.71 19.84
C GLY A 66 12.44 4.54 20.68
N ASP A 67 11.28 4.39 20.01
CA ASP A 67 9.96 4.28 20.64
C ASP A 67 9.92 3.18 21.71
N ARG A 68 9.32 3.51 22.86
CA ARG A 68 9.24 2.60 24.01
C ARG A 68 8.37 1.38 23.73
N ALA A 69 7.29 1.54 22.98
CA ALA A 69 6.37 0.45 22.70
C ALA A 69 7.02 -0.65 21.85
N VAL A 70 7.94 -0.29 20.95
CA VAL A 70 8.72 -1.31 20.21
C VAL A 70 9.66 -2.06 21.13
N LYS A 71 10.30 -1.39 22.08
CA LYS A 71 11.18 -2.04 23.08
C LYS A 71 10.41 -2.99 23.99
N GLU A 72 9.17 -2.65 24.32
CA GLU A 72 8.28 -3.45 25.17
C GLU A 72 7.46 -4.50 24.39
N ALA A 73 7.46 -4.42 23.05
CA ALA A 73 6.75 -5.35 22.21
C ALA A 73 7.28 -6.78 22.37
N ASN A 74 6.38 -7.76 22.23
CA ASN A 74 6.77 -9.16 22.33
C ASN A 74 7.46 -9.63 21.03
N GLY A 75 8.79 -9.53 20.99
CA GLY A 75 9.57 -9.94 19.83
C GLY A 75 9.38 -11.40 19.45
N SER A 76 9.21 -12.29 20.43
CA SER A 76 8.98 -13.71 20.14
C SER A 76 7.68 -13.93 19.35
N LEU A 77 6.64 -13.14 19.62
CA LEU A 77 5.40 -13.17 18.84
C LEU A 77 5.58 -12.59 17.44
N VAL A 78 6.34 -11.49 17.29
CA VAL A 78 6.66 -10.95 15.96
C VAL A 78 7.35 -12.00 15.09
N LYS A 79 8.41 -12.61 15.64
CA LYS A 79 9.15 -13.68 14.97
C LYS A 79 8.23 -14.85 14.61
N ARG A 80 7.38 -15.28 15.54
CA ARG A 80 6.42 -16.35 15.32
C ARG A 80 5.49 -16.06 14.13
N HIS A 81 4.82 -14.91 14.10
CA HIS A 81 3.89 -14.60 13.01
C HIS A 81 4.59 -14.47 11.64
N LEU A 82 5.81 -13.91 11.59
CA LEU A 82 6.60 -13.90 10.36
C LEU A 82 6.97 -15.32 9.91
N SER A 83 7.38 -16.19 10.83
CA SER A 83 7.65 -17.60 10.54
C SER A 83 6.38 -18.37 10.15
N ASP A 84 5.22 -18.05 10.72
CA ASP A 84 3.94 -18.64 10.34
C ASP A 84 3.59 -18.25 8.90
N ILE A 85 3.80 -16.98 8.49
CA ILE A 85 3.64 -16.55 7.09
C ILE A 85 4.57 -17.36 6.18
N GLN A 86 5.86 -17.44 6.52
CA GLN A 86 6.82 -18.22 5.75
C GLN A 86 6.38 -19.69 5.58
N SER A 87 5.92 -20.31 6.66
CA SER A 87 5.48 -21.71 6.65
C SER A 87 4.25 -21.94 5.78
N LEU A 88 3.34 -20.96 5.66
CA LEU A 88 2.20 -21.03 4.75
C LEU A 88 2.67 -21.12 3.28
N PHE A 89 3.65 -20.31 2.89
CA PHE A 89 4.20 -20.35 1.54
C PHE A 89 4.99 -21.64 1.27
N GLU A 90 5.80 -22.09 2.23
CA GLU A 90 6.60 -23.32 2.10
C GLU A 90 5.71 -24.56 1.94
N LYS A 91 4.62 -24.64 2.72
CA LYS A 91 3.65 -25.73 2.61
C LYS A 91 3.01 -25.78 1.22
N GLU A 92 2.60 -24.64 0.68
CA GLU A 92 2.02 -24.58 -0.66
C GLU A 92 3.06 -24.85 -1.76
N GLU A 93 4.32 -24.47 -1.54
CA GLU A 93 5.45 -24.81 -2.43
C GLU A 93 5.68 -26.33 -2.49
N GLU A 94 5.66 -27.03 -1.35
CA GLU A 94 5.82 -28.48 -1.27
C GLU A 94 4.68 -29.23 -1.99
N LEU A 95 3.47 -28.69 -1.94
CA LEU A 95 2.30 -29.25 -2.63
C LEU A 95 2.30 -28.91 -4.12
N SER A 96 3.03 -27.86 -4.52
CA SER A 96 3.19 -27.45 -5.91
C SER A 96 4.18 -28.37 -6.63
N LYS A 97 3.87 -28.72 -7.87
CA LYS A 97 4.90 -29.24 -8.79
C LYS A 97 5.85 -28.09 -9.18
N PRO A 98 7.14 -28.36 -9.42
CA PRO A 98 8.03 -27.37 -10.03
C PRO A 98 7.36 -26.82 -11.29
N TYR A 99 7.22 -25.51 -11.36
CA TYR A 99 6.64 -24.88 -12.53
C TYR A 99 7.77 -24.69 -13.55
N GLU A 100 7.71 -25.40 -14.68
CA GLU A 100 8.64 -25.18 -15.77
C GLU A 100 8.56 -23.71 -16.21
N VAL A 101 9.72 -23.09 -16.42
CA VAL A 101 9.94 -21.66 -16.65
C VAL A 101 9.48 -21.23 -18.05
N ASP A 102 8.36 -21.76 -18.54
CA ASP A 102 7.59 -21.13 -19.59
C ASP A 102 6.69 -20.09 -18.91
N THR A 103 7.28 -18.92 -18.63
CA THR A 103 6.55 -17.70 -18.27
C THR A 103 5.42 -17.56 -19.28
N SER A 104 4.21 -17.86 -18.82
CA SER A 104 3.02 -17.82 -19.63
C SER A 104 2.80 -16.40 -20.13
N ASP A 105 2.37 -16.22 -21.37
CA ASP A 105 1.96 -14.91 -21.90
C ASP A 105 0.99 -14.19 -20.93
N ALA A 106 0.11 -14.93 -20.25
CA ALA A 106 -0.82 -14.39 -19.26
C ALA A 106 -0.16 -13.84 -17.98
N GLU A 107 0.94 -14.44 -17.51
CA GLU A 107 1.68 -13.96 -16.35
C GLU A 107 2.47 -12.69 -16.68
N GLU A 108 3.13 -12.69 -17.84
CA GLU A 108 3.79 -11.49 -18.34
C GLU A 108 2.81 -10.35 -18.58
N GLU A 109 1.64 -10.64 -19.15
CA GLU A 109 0.61 -9.62 -19.39
C GLU A 109 0.05 -9.06 -18.09
N SER A 110 -0.21 -9.90 -17.09
CA SER A 110 -0.63 -9.43 -15.77
C SER A 110 0.43 -8.59 -15.07
N LYS A 111 1.71 -8.93 -15.21
CA LYS A 111 2.84 -8.12 -14.70
C LYS A 111 3.01 -6.81 -15.47
N LYS A 112 2.54 -6.74 -16.72
CA LYS A 112 2.51 -5.51 -17.52
C LYS A 112 1.38 -4.56 -17.11
N HIS A 113 0.32 -5.07 -16.46
CA HIS A 113 -0.81 -4.27 -16.00
C HIS A 113 -0.35 -3.16 -15.04
N TRP A 114 -0.86 -1.94 -15.26
CA TRP A 114 -0.41 -0.74 -14.55
C TRP A 114 -0.61 -0.84 -13.03
N LEU A 115 -1.77 -1.34 -12.56
CA LEU A 115 -2.01 -1.56 -11.12
C LEU A 115 -0.96 -2.43 -10.44
N VAL A 116 -0.56 -3.53 -11.08
CA VAL A 116 0.46 -4.44 -10.52
C VAL A 116 1.80 -3.70 -10.40
N LYS A 117 2.19 -2.97 -11.44
CA LYS A 117 3.41 -2.15 -11.42
C LYS A 117 3.35 -1.07 -10.34
N SER A 118 2.22 -0.40 -10.17
CA SER A 118 2.02 0.63 -9.15
C SER A 118 2.18 0.05 -7.75
N LEU A 119 1.53 -1.08 -7.45
CA LEU A 119 1.65 -1.76 -6.14
C LEU A 119 3.08 -2.25 -5.87
N GLN A 120 3.77 -2.75 -6.89
CA GLN A 120 5.19 -3.14 -6.79
C GLN A 120 6.09 -1.94 -6.53
N CYS A 121 5.83 -0.79 -7.16
CA CYS A 121 6.56 0.45 -6.94
C CYS A 121 6.39 0.93 -5.49
N LEU A 122 5.15 0.96 -4.99
CA LEU A 122 4.83 1.32 -3.60
C LEU A 122 5.48 0.36 -2.60
N SER A 123 5.45 -0.93 -2.87
CA SER A 123 6.13 -1.94 -2.04
C SER A 123 7.64 -1.65 -1.90
N ARG A 124 8.30 -1.31 -3.03
CA ARG A 124 9.72 -0.94 -3.05
C ARG A 124 10.01 0.38 -2.35
N LYS A 125 9.07 1.34 -2.41
CA LYS A 125 9.16 2.61 -1.68
C LYS A 125 9.25 2.40 -0.17
N HIS A 126 8.49 1.44 0.37
CA HIS A 126 8.48 1.12 1.80
C HIS A 126 9.65 0.22 2.23
N HIS A 127 10.16 -0.62 1.35
CA HIS A 127 11.36 -1.40 1.63
C HIS A 127 12.02 -1.85 0.34
N THR A 128 13.27 -1.42 0.15
CA THR A 128 14.15 -2.00 -0.85
C THR A 128 14.83 -3.21 -0.22
N SER A 129 14.30 -4.40 -0.49
CA SER A 129 14.95 -5.63 -0.04
C SER A 129 16.41 -5.65 -0.52
N THR A 130 17.32 -5.95 0.41
CA THR A 130 18.76 -6.02 0.13
C THR A 130 19.16 -7.30 -0.60
N SER A 131 18.24 -8.28 -0.68
CA SER A 131 18.50 -9.61 -1.22
C SER A 131 17.43 -10.02 -2.23
N SER A 132 17.51 -9.52 -3.47
CA SER A 132 16.78 -10.13 -4.57
C SER A 132 17.43 -11.49 -4.89
N ILE A 133 16.83 -12.59 -4.44
CA ILE A 133 17.32 -13.93 -4.76
C ILE A 133 16.88 -14.28 -6.18
N ARG A 134 17.69 -13.86 -7.16
CA ARG A 134 17.45 -14.05 -8.60
C ARG A 134 17.38 -15.53 -9.06
N ASN A 135 17.83 -16.47 -8.22
CA ASN A 135 18.09 -17.87 -8.62
C ASN A 135 17.25 -18.93 -7.88
N LYS A 136 16.15 -18.58 -7.20
CA LYS A 136 15.27 -19.59 -6.58
C LYS A 136 14.23 -20.10 -7.58
N VAL A 137 13.90 -21.38 -7.44
CA VAL A 137 12.83 -22.04 -8.21
C VAL A 137 11.51 -21.30 -7.92
N ARG A 138 10.83 -20.91 -9.01
CA ARG A 138 9.46 -20.41 -8.94
C ARG A 138 8.51 -21.60 -8.94
N TRP A 139 7.41 -21.46 -8.22
CA TRP A 139 6.38 -22.47 -8.10
C TRP A 139 5.02 -21.82 -8.30
N ALA A 140 4.00 -22.61 -8.63
CA ALA A 140 2.69 -22.07 -8.96
C ALA A 140 1.60 -22.71 -8.11
N ILE A 141 0.82 -21.86 -7.43
CA ILE A 141 -0.43 -22.30 -6.82
C ILE A 141 -1.41 -22.57 -7.96
N ARG A 142 -2.05 -23.73 -7.96
CA ARG A 142 -2.98 -24.16 -9.03
C ARG A 142 -4.44 -24.05 -8.64
N GLY A 143 -4.73 -24.30 -7.36
CA GLY A 143 -6.09 -24.33 -6.86
C GLY A 143 -6.54 -23.00 -6.26
N LYS A 144 -7.77 -22.59 -6.60
CA LYS A 144 -8.37 -21.34 -6.12
C LYS A 144 -8.54 -21.30 -4.61
N LYS A 145 -8.97 -22.43 -4.03
CA LYS A 145 -9.24 -22.53 -2.58
C LYS A 145 -7.95 -22.45 -1.77
N GLU A 146 -6.91 -23.10 -2.28
CA GLU A 146 -5.57 -23.14 -1.71
C GLU A 146 -4.96 -21.74 -1.71
N PHE A 147 -5.09 -21.02 -2.84
CA PHE A 147 -4.69 -19.62 -2.94
C PHE A 147 -5.46 -18.71 -1.97
N GLU A 148 -6.79 -18.81 -1.96
CA GLU A 148 -7.65 -18.01 -1.09
C GLU A 148 -7.31 -18.25 0.39
N ALA A 149 -7.11 -19.50 0.77
CA ALA A 149 -6.67 -19.88 2.12
C ALA A 149 -5.28 -19.33 2.45
N LEU A 150 -4.32 -19.35 1.51
CA LEU A 150 -2.99 -18.76 1.71
C LEU A 150 -3.10 -17.26 2.00
N VAL A 151 -3.83 -16.51 1.17
CA VAL A 151 -3.98 -15.06 1.31
C VAL A 151 -4.73 -14.70 2.59
N GLU A 152 -5.81 -15.42 2.92
CA GLU A 152 -6.59 -15.20 4.14
C GLU A 152 -5.71 -15.44 5.39
N ASN A 153 -5.07 -16.60 5.48
CA ASN A 153 -4.23 -16.94 6.62
C ASN A 153 -3.05 -15.98 6.79
N ALA A 154 -2.40 -15.59 5.69
CA ALA A 154 -1.32 -14.61 5.73
C ALA A 154 -1.84 -13.22 6.16
N SER A 155 -3.01 -12.79 5.67
CA SER A 155 -3.65 -11.53 6.09
C SER A 155 -3.99 -11.51 7.58
N VAL A 156 -4.40 -12.66 8.15
CA VAL A 156 -4.58 -12.82 9.61
C VAL A 156 -3.26 -12.64 10.35
N GLN A 157 -2.16 -13.23 9.87
CA GLN A 157 -0.85 -13.04 10.51
C GLN A 157 -0.38 -11.59 10.44
N VAL A 158 -0.57 -10.90 9.30
CA VAL A 158 -0.26 -9.46 9.20
C VAL A 158 -1.12 -8.63 10.15
N SER A 159 -2.40 -8.97 10.31
CA SER A 159 -3.27 -8.31 11.29
C SER A 159 -2.81 -8.54 12.72
N ASN A 160 -2.27 -9.73 13.03
CA ASN A 160 -1.69 -10.01 14.35
C ASN A 160 -0.39 -9.23 14.56
N LEU A 161 0.46 -9.09 13.53
CA LEU A 161 1.66 -8.26 13.55
C LEU A 161 1.34 -6.78 13.85
N GLU A 162 0.30 -6.23 13.22
CA GLU A 162 -0.18 -4.86 13.48
C GLU A 162 -0.66 -4.67 14.93
N ARG A 163 -1.16 -5.73 15.58
CA ARG A 163 -1.66 -5.70 16.96
C ARG A 163 -0.59 -5.86 18.04
N ILE A 164 0.62 -6.32 17.68
CA ILE A 164 1.71 -6.51 18.67
C ILE A 164 2.27 -5.18 19.15
N ILE A 165 2.21 -4.14 18.33
CA ILE A 165 2.62 -2.77 18.68
C ILE A 165 1.38 -1.87 18.56
N PRO A 166 0.43 -1.95 19.51
CA PRO A 166 -0.83 -1.21 19.43
C PRO A 166 -0.67 0.21 19.98
N THR A 167 0.16 1.03 19.34
CA THR A 167 0.28 2.45 19.69
C THR A 167 -0.53 3.34 18.76
N PRO A 168 -1.07 4.48 19.26
CA PRO A 168 -1.67 5.50 18.42
C PRO A 168 -0.72 5.96 17.30
N GLU A 169 0.58 6.04 17.58
CA GLU A 169 1.62 6.41 16.63
C GLU A 169 1.76 5.38 15.51
N MET A 170 1.78 4.08 15.84
CA MET A 170 1.84 3.00 14.85
C MET A 170 0.60 3.01 13.96
N GLU A 171 -0.58 3.10 14.56
CA GLU A 171 -1.83 3.14 13.79
C GLU A 171 -1.93 4.38 12.91
N HIS A 172 -1.56 5.55 13.43
CA HIS A 172 -1.51 6.79 12.67
C HIS A 172 -0.56 6.67 11.47
N ARG A 173 0.66 6.13 11.69
CA ARG A 173 1.64 5.94 10.62
C ARG A 173 1.15 4.98 9.54
N LEU A 174 0.58 3.84 9.92
CA LEU A 174 0.00 2.89 8.95
C LEU A 174 -1.13 3.53 8.14
N ASN A 175 -2.02 4.29 8.78
CA ASN A 175 -3.12 4.97 8.10
C ASN A 175 -2.61 6.07 7.16
N GLN A 176 -1.57 6.80 7.56
CA GLN A 176 -0.90 7.77 6.71
C GLN A 176 -0.35 7.09 5.44
N MET A 177 0.40 5.99 5.59
CA MET A 177 0.97 5.26 4.45
C MET A 177 -0.10 4.69 3.54
N ARG A 178 -1.20 4.14 4.09
CA ARG A 178 -2.36 3.70 3.30
C ARG A 178 -2.97 4.84 2.45
N ALA A 179 -3.09 6.03 3.04
CA ALA A 179 -3.63 7.20 2.35
C ALA A 179 -2.67 7.72 1.26
N GLU A 180 -1.36 7.75 1.54
CA GLU A 180 -0.33 8.11 0.57
C GLU A 180 -0.32 7.15 -0.62
N ASP A 181 -0.33 5.85 -0.37
CA ASP A 181 -0.39 4.81 -1.39
C ASP A 181 -1.65 4.93 -2.26
N ALA A 182 -2.83 5.08 -1.62
CA ALA A 182 -4.10 5.20 -2.33
C ALA A 182 -4.12 6.46 -3.23
N ASN A 183 -3.56 7.56 -2.74
CA ASN A 183 -3.42 8.80 -3.49
C ASN A 183 -2.44 8.65 -4.67
N GLU A 184 -1.31 7.97 -4.47
CA GLU A 184 -0.34 7.70 -5.56
C GLU A 184 -0.93 6.81 -6.65
N ILE A 185 -1.75 5.82 -6.30
CA ILE A 185 -2.50 5.00 -7.26
C ILE A 185 -3.54 5.85 -8.00
N GLY A 186 -4.32 6.65 -7.27
CA GLY A 186 -5.34 7.52 -7.86
C GLY A 186 -4.78 8.59 -8.79
N LYS A 187 -3.49 8.93 -8.66
CA LYS A 187 -2.77 9.90 -9.51
C LYS A 187 -2.16 9.31 -10.78
N GLN A 188 -2.16 7.99 -10.96
CA GLN A 188 -1.59 7.38 -12.16
C GLN A 188 -2.38 7.83 -13.41
N PRO A 189 -1.71 8.13 -14.53
CA PRO A 189 -2.38 8.51 -15.78
C PRO A 189 -3.41 7.48 -16.27
N GLU A 190 -3.15 6.20 -16.01
CA GLU A 190 -3.99 5.07 -16.39
C GLU A 190 -5.16 4.81 -15.43
N ALA A 191 -5.21 5.53 -14.30
CA ALA A 191 -6.22 5.35 -13.26
C ALA A 191 -7.63 5.58 -13.82
N ASN A 192 -8.46 4.56 -13.75
CA ASN A 192 -9.84 4.59 -14.21
C ASN A 192 -10.77 3.90 -13.20
N VAL A 193 -12.06 4.24 -13.27
CA VAL A 193 -13.07 3.76 -12.31
C VAL A 193 -13.12 2.24 -12.23
N LYS A 194 -13.02 1.54 -13.36
CA LYS A 194 -13.13 0.07 -13.41
C LYS A 194 -11.97 -0.60 -12.66
N ASP A 195 -10.74 -0.19 -12.94
CA ASP A 195 -9.56 -0.79 -12.33
C ASP A 195 -9.45 -0.43 -10.84
N ILE A 196 -9.81 0.79 -10.47
CA ILE A 196 -9.83 1.22 -9.07
C ILE A 196 -10.91 0.46 -8.27
N ASN A 197 -12.09 0.22 -8.84
CA ASN A 197 -13.11 -0.61 -8.19
C ASN A 197 -12.63 -2.06 -8.03
N LEU A 198 -11.95 -2.63 -9.03
CA LEU A 198 -11.35 -3.95 -8.92
C LEU A 198 -10.31 -3.99 -7.78
N LEU A 199 -9.43 -2.98 -7.68
CA LEU A 199 -8.46 -2.88 -6.59
C LEU A 199 -9.16 -2.76 -5.24
N GLN A 200 -10.22 -1.96 -5.14
CA GLN A 200 -11.00 -1.80 -3.90
C GLN A 200 -11.64 -3.12 -3.46
N GLU A 201 -12.27 -3.88 -4.37
CA GLU A 201 -12.84 -5.20 -4.08
C GLU A 201 -11.77 -6.19 -3.58
N ILE A 202 -10.59 -6.15 -4.18
CA ILE A 202 -9.46 -7.01 -3.80
C ILE A 202 -8.91 -6.61 -2.44
N ALA A 203 -8.70 -5.30 -2.24
CA ALA A 203 -8.21 -4.76 -0.99
C ALA A 203 -9.19 -5.02 0.16
N LEU A 204 -10.50 -5.06 -0.08
CA LEU A 204 -11.47 -5.34 0.98
C LEU A 204 -11.24 -6.69 1.67
N VAL A 205 -10.75 -7.68 0.92
CA VAL A 205 -10.43 -9.02 1.44
C VAL A 205 -9.11 -9.05 2.21
N VAL A 206 -8.14 -8.20 1.84
CA VAL A 206 -6.74 -8.29 2.30
C VAL A 206 -6.35 -7.19 3.28
N ASP A 207 -6.80 -5.96 3.04
CA ASP A 207 -6.56 -4.74 3.82
C ASP A 207 -7.77 -3.80 3.69
N GLN A 208 -8.79 -4.01 4.52
CA GLN A 208 -10.02 -3.21 4.52
C GLN A 208 -9.74 -1.71 4.68
N LYS A 209 -8.82 -1.32 5.58
CA LYS A 209 -8.48 0.09 5.81
C LYS A 209 -7.91 0.74 4.55
N PHE A 210 -7.17 -0.02 3.75
CA PHE A 210 -6.66 0.45 2.45
C PHE A 210 -7.77 0.54 1.41
N ALA A 211 -8.67 -0.45 1.36
CA ALA A 211 -9.83 -0.46 0.46
C ALA A 211 -10.73 0.79 0.65
N ASP A 212 -10.92 1.22 1.89
CA ASP A 212 -11.71 2.42 2.24
C ASP A 212 -11.08 3.72 1.69
N MET A 213 -9.77 3.71 1.47
CA MET A 213 -8.99 4.85 0.98
C MET A 213 -8.78 4.84 -0.53
N VAL A 214 -8.79 3.67 -1.17
CA VAL A 214 -8.66 3.52 -2.63
C VAL A 214 -9.90 4.09 -3.32
N LYS A 215 -9.70 5.21 -4.03
CA LYS A 215 -10.75 5.91 -4.77
C LYS A 215 -10.14 6.49 -6.04
N VAL A 216 -10.97 6.66 -7.07
CA VAL A 216 -10.56 7.40 -8.27
C VAL A 216 -10.30 8.82 -7.81
N ARG A 217 -9.15 9.38 -8.18
CA ARG A 217 -8.92 10.80 -7.95
C ARG A 217 -9.95 11.55 -8.78
N ALA A 218 -10.86 12.23 -8.08
CA ALA A 218 -11.79 13.10 -8.76
C ALA A 218 -10.99 14.34 -9.24
N VAL A 219 -10.97 14.54 -10.55
CA VAL A 219 -10.15 15.57 -11.20
C VAL A 219 -10.76 16.94 -10.94
N ASN A 220 -9.91 17.88 -10.53
CA ASN A 220 -10.29 19.29 -10.49
C ASN A 220 -10.11 19.90 -11.89
N GLU A 221 -11.17 20.51 -12.43
CA GLU A 221 -11.16 21.17 -13.73
C GLU A 221 -11.26 22.69 -13.56
N TRP A 222 -10.35 23.43 -14.18
CA TRP A 222 -10.39 24.89 -14.27
C TRP A 222 -10.47 25.30 -15.73
N VAL A 223 -11.60 25.87 -16.14
CA VAL A 223 -11.88 26.18 -17.55
C VAL A 223 -12.23 27.65 -17.71
N GLY A 224 -11.38 28.41 -18.41
CA GLY A 224 -11.68 29.79 -18.80
C GLY A 224 -11.85 30.77 -17.63
N ASN A 225 -11.21 30.53 -16.49
CA ASN A 225 -11.20 31.48 -15.38
C ASN A 225 -10.13 32.55 -15.62
N ILE A 226 -10.41 33.81 -15.27
CA ILE A 226 -9.59 34.97 -15.65
C ILE A 226 -9.41 35.91 -14.43
N ALA A 227 -8.23 36.52 -14.35
CA ALA A 227 -7.95 37.64 -13.46
C ALA A 227 -7.83 38.95 -14.26
N GLU A 228 -8.58 39.97 -13.87
CA GLU A 228 -8.63 41.29 -14.49
C GLU A 228 -8.27 42.38 -13.48
N ASP A 229 -7.81 43.54 -13.97
CA ASP A 229 -7.56 44.75 -13.20
C ASP A 229 -6.78 44.52 -11.88
N GLY A 230 -5.75 43.68 -11.94
CA GLY A 230 -4.88 43.37 -10.80
C GLY A 230 -5.45 42.40 -9.76
N GLY A 231 -6.55 41.69 -10.06
CA GLY A 231 -7.07 40.64 -9.18
C GLY A 231 -6.14 39.42 -9.07
N ASP A 232 -6.14 38.74 -7.92
CA ASP A 232 -5.36 37.52 -7.71
C ASP A 232 -6.23 36.27 -7.89
N LEU A 233 -5.83 35.36 -8.79
CA LEU A 233 -6.50 34.06 -8.99
C LEU A 233 -5.55 32.92 -8.64
N TYR A 234 -5.96 32.09 -7.67
CA TYR A 234 -5.22 30.91 -7.24
C TYR A 234 -6.02 29.64 -7.56
N GLN A 235 -5.44 28.76 -8.36
CA GLN A 235 -6.06 27.50 -8.78
C GLN A 235 -5.19 26.32 -8.37
N GLY A 236 -5.78 25.35 -7.70
CA GLY A 236 -5.06 24.15 -7.30
C GLY A 236 -5.56 23.55 -6.00
N GLU A 237 -4.85 22.52 -5.55
CA GLU A 237 -5.03 21.95 -4.22
C GLU A 237 -4.07 22.65 -3.26
N PHE A 238 -4.58 23.13 -2.13
CA PHE A 238 -3.78 23.89 -1.15
C PHE A 238 -3.48 23.03 0.07
N PHE A 239 -2.21 22.96 0.44
CA PHE A 239 -1.75 22.23 1.63
C PHE A 239 -1.06 23.20 2.59
N SER A 240 -1.59 23.30 3.81
CA SER A 240 -0.91 24.01 4.89
C SER A 240 0.39 23.31 5.23
N LEU A 241 1.42 24.10 5.57
CA LEU A 241 2.63 23.57 6.20
C LEU A 241 2.23 22.86 7.50
N GLY A 242 2.48 21.56 7.59
CA GLY A 242 2.07 20.73 8.72
C GLY A 242 0.66 20.10 8.63
N TYR A 243 0.01 20.11 7.46
CA TYR A 243 -1.15 19.25 7.23
C TYR A 243 -0.71 17.79 7.04
N TYR A 244 -1.21 16.89 7.88
CA TYR A 244 -0.93 15.45 7.84
C TYR A 244 -2.20 14.58 7.70
N GLY A 245 -3.34 15.20 7.35
CA GLY A 245 -4.63 14.51 7.22
C GLY A 245 -4.83 13.85 5.85
N THR A 246 -5.91 13.06 5.72
CA THR A 246 -6.26 12.40 4.47
C THR A 246 -6.85 13.37 3.44
N VAL A 247 -6.29 13.36 2.23
CA VAL A 247 -6.75 14.14 1.08
C VAL A 247 -7.91 13.41 0.42
N ASN A 248 -9.14 13.69 0.87
CA ASN A 248 -10.37 13.23 0.23
C ASN A 248 -10.99 14.39 -0.54
N THR A 249 -10.73 14.51 -1.84
CA THR A 249 -11.42 15.49 -2.70
C THR A 249 -12.53 14.81 -3.50
N LEU A 250 -13.72 15.39 -3.46
CA LEU A 250 -14.62 15.33 -4.60
C LEU A 250 -14.11 16.40 -5.57
N GLY A 251 -13.79 16.00 -6.79
CA GLY A 251 -13.26 16.87 -7.83
C GLY A 251 -14.29 17.95 -8.12
N GLY A 252 -13.83 19.19 -8.21
CA GLY A 252 -14.67 20.33 -8.56
C GLY A 252 -14.40 20.79 -9.98
N ARG A 253 -15.41 21.37 -10.61
CA ARG A 253 -15.26 22.10 -11.86
C ARG A 253 -15.54 23.57 -11.62
N TRP A 254 -14.54 24.40 -11.90
CA TRP A 254 -14.63 25.86 -11.84
C TRP A 254 -14.49 26.42 -13.24
N GLU A 255 -15.59 26.96 -13.77
CA GLU A 255 -15.65 27.43 -15.14
C GLU A 255 -16.02 28.91 -15.19
N ARG A 256 -15.32 29.67 -16.03
CA ARG A 256 -15.62 31.07 -16.40
C ARG A 256 -15.77 32.02 -15.21
N ASN A 257 -14.98 31.81 -14.17
CA ASN A 257 -14.92 32.74 -13.04
C ASN A 257 -14.01 33.91 -13.37
N VAL A 258 -14.40 35.12 -12.95
CA VAL A 258 -13.64 36.35 -13.15
C VAL A 258 -13.36 36.98 -11.79
N VAL A 259 -12.08 37.24 -11.49
CA VAL A 259 -11.67 38.06 -10.35
C VAL A 259 -11.20 39.41 -10.86
N LYS A 260 -11.71 40.51 -10.29
CA LYS A 260 -11.48 41.86 -10.80
C LYS A 260 -11.11 42.84 -9.68
N GLY A 261 -10.03 43.60 -9.88
CA GLY A 261 -9.58 44.67 -8.99
C GLY A 261 -8.44 44.27 -8.05
N GLU A 262 -7.51 45.20 -7.79
CA GLU A 262 -6.24 45.00 -7.05
C GLU A 262 -6.37 44.44 -5.63
N LYS A 263 -7.57 44.43 -5.04
CA LYS A 263 -7.84 43.89 -3.70
C LYS A 263 -8.70 42.63 -3.72
N SER A 264 -9.05 42.14 -4.90
CA SER A 264 -9.91 40.98 -5.07
C SER A 264 -9.05 39.72 -5.22
N ARG A 265 -9.38 38.70 -4.43
CA ARG A 265 -8.72 37.39 -4.49
C ARG A 265 -9.74 36.29 -4.65
N LEU A 266 -9.43 35.33 -5.51
CA LEU A 266 -10.23 34.12 -5.70
C LEU A 266 -9.34 32.90 -5.58
N THR A 267 -9.72 31.98 -4.70
CA THR A 267 -9.05 30.68 -4.54
C THR A 267 -10.00 29.58 -4.97
N GLN A 268 -9.57 28.72 -5.87
CA GLN A 268 -10.37 27.66 -6.47
C GLN A 268 -9.69 26.30 -6.30
N GLY A 269 -10.36 25.42 -5.59
CA GLY A 269 -9.89 24.09 -5.29
C GLY A 269 -9.95 23.78 -3.80
N PRO A 270 -9.76 22.51 -3.43
CA PRO A 270 -9.81 22.08 -2.05
C PRO A 270 -8.59 22.59 -1.28
N SER A 271 -8.82 22.95 -0.01
CA SER A 271 -7.78 23.38 0.91
C SER A 271 -7.72 22.48 2.13
N TYR A 272 -6.51 22.10 2.49
CA TYR A 272 -6.19 21.15 3.55
C TYR A 272 -5.34 21.83 4.62
N GLY A 273 -5.94 22.06 5.78
CA GLY A 273 -5.35 22.87 6.85
C GLY A 273 -5.67 24.35 6.68
N PHE A 274 -4.78 25.22 7.15
CA PHE A 274 -4.93 26.67 7.00
C PHE A 274 -4.76 27.11 5.54
N ASN A 275 -5.75 27.84 5.01
CA ASN A 275 -5.64 28.48 3.70
C ASN A 275 -4.99 29.86 3.88
N PRO A 276 -3.76 30.09 3.40
CA PRO A 276 -3.09 31.38 3.56
C PRO A 276 -3.74 32.50 2.76
N PHE A 277 -4.67 32.18 1.84
CA PHE A 277 -5.31 33.13 0.93
C PHE A 277 -6.69 33.61 1.41
N THR A 278 -7.25 33.06 2.50
CA THR A 278 -8.57 33.46 3.04
C THR A 278 -8.49 34.53 4.12
N ARG A 279 -7.63 35.55 3.96
CA ARG A 279 -7.59 36.74 4.81
C ARG A 279 -7.89 38.01 4.01
#